data_AF-A0A0C2RN88-F1
#
_entry.id   AF-A0A0C2RN88-F1
#
_cell.length_a   1.000
_cell.length_b   1.000
_cell.length_c   1.000
_cell.angle_alpha   90.00
_cell.angle_beta   90.00
_cell.angle_gamma   90.00
#
_symmetry.space_group_name_H-M   'P 1'
#
loop_
_entity.id
_entity.type
_entity.pdbx_description
1 polymer ?
#
loop_
_entity_poly.entity_id
_entity_poly.type
_entity_poly.pdbx_seq_one_letter_code
_entity_poly.pdbx_strand_id
1 'polypeptide(L)' 'MKDVKIESPEFKRIMKNLHLENLSLNEGLQEKVLETVNADKPITPAVIKDLLSRG' A
#
# COMPACT_ATOMS: atom_id res chain seq x y z
N MET A 1 11.65 -2.03 9.31
CA MET A 1 10.53 -2.78 9.96
C MET A 1 10.52 -4.24 9.44
N LYS A 2 9.58 -5.13 9.80
CA LYS A 2 9.48 -6.45 9.12
C LYS A 2 8.92 -6.21 7.71
N ASP A 3 9.55 -6.77 6.67
CA ASP A 3 9.08 -6.66 5.29
C ASP A 3 7.63 -7.17 5.17
N VAL A 4 6.71 -6.27 4.85
CA VAL A 4 5.32 -6.60 4.55
C VAL A 4 5.30 -7.24 3.18
N LYS A 5 4.73 -8.44 3.08
CA LYS A 5 4.54 -9.16 1.81
C LYS A 5 3.09 -9.09 1.39
N ILE A 6 2.82 -9.16 0.09
CA ILE A 6 1.45 -9.18 -0.45
C ILE A 6 0.63 -10.36 0.12
N GLU A 7 1.30 -11.46 0.45
CA GLU A 7 0.66 -12.64 1.04
C GLU A 7 0.49 -12.55 2.56
N SER A 8 1.03 -11.50 3.20
CA SER A 8 1.04 -11.41 4.66
C SER A 8 -0.38 -11.23 5.20
N PRO A 9 -0.67 -11.80 6.39
CA PRO A 9 -1.97 -11.61 7.04
C PRO A 9 -2.32 -10.12 7.25
N GLU A 10 -1.32 -9.28 7.53
CA GLU A 10 -1.47 -7.85 7.72
C GLU A 10 -1.92 -7.15 6.44
N PHE A 11 -1.27 -7.44 5.31
CA PHE A 11 -1.64 -6.87 4.02
C PHE A 11 -3.06 -7.28 3.61
N LYS A 12 -3.38 -8.58 3.75
CA LYS A 12 -4.74 -9.09 3.47
C LYS A 12 -5.79 -8.43 4.36
N ARG A 13 -5.49 -8.16 5.63
CA ARG A 13 -6.39 -7.44 6.54
C ARG A 13 -6.62 -6.01 6.10
N ILE A 14 -5.57 -5.30 5.67
CA ILE A 14 -5.68 -3.93 5.14
C ILE A 14 -6.55 -3.91 3.88
N MET A 15 -6.29 -4.81 2.93
CA MET A 15 -7.09 -4.91 1.70
C MET A 15 -8.55 -5.23 1.98
N LYS A 16 -8.83 -6.11 2.94
CA LYS A 16 -10.20 -6.39 3.38
C LYS A 16 -10.88 -5.16 3.97
N ASN A 17 -10.19 -4.39 4.80
CA ASN A 17 -10.75 -3.17 5.40
C ASN A 17 -11.05 -2.11 4.35
N LEU A 18 -10.13 -1.88 3.40
CA LEU A 18 -10.37 -0.99 2.27
C LEU A 18 -11.61 -1.40 1.50
N HIS A 19 -11.76 -2.70 1.21
CA HIS A 19 -12.93 -3.21 0.51
C HIS A 19 -14.24 -2.98 1.27
N LEU A 20 -14.25 -3.16 2.60
CA LEU A 20 -15.40 -2.85 3.45
C LEU A 20 -15.79 -1.36 3.42
N GLU A 21 -14.83 -0.47 3.14
CA GLU A 21 -15.04 0.97 2.97
C GLU A 21 -15.32 1.37 1.51
N ASN A 22 -15.56 0.41 0.61
CA ASN A 22 -15.69 0.61 -0.84
C ASN A 22 -14.46 1.24 -1.52
N LEU A 23 -13.28 1.03 -0.93
CA LEU A 23 -12.00 1.43 -1.50
C LEU A 23 -11.28 0.21 -2.08
N SER A 24 -10.57 0.40 -3.18
CA SER A 24 -9.72 -0.63 -3.77
C SER A 24 -8.44 -0.02 -4.31
N LEU A 25 -7.38 -0.83 -4.31
CA LEU A 25 -6.10 -0.51 -4.93
C LEU A 25 -5.90 -1.52 -6.05
N ASN A 26 -5.52 -1.06 -7.24
CA ASN A 26 -5.11 -1.96 -8.32
C ASN A 26 -3.79 -2.67 -7.95
N GLU A 27 -3.48 -3.77 -8.61
CA GLU A 27 -2.30 -4.59 -8.28
C GLU A 27 -0.98 -3.80 -8.39
N GLY A 28 -0.82 -2.97 -9.42
CA GLY A 28 0.39 -2.14 -9.58
C GLY A 28 0.57 -1.10 -8.47
N LEU A 29 -0.52 -0.55 -7.93
CA LEU A 29 -0.48 0.38 -6.82
C LEU A 29 -0.25 -0.35 -5.49
N GLN A 30 -0.75 -1.58 -5.34
CA GLN A 30 -0.47 -2.43 -4.18
C GLN A 30 1.04 -2.73 -4.06
N GLU A 31 1.69 -3.10 -5.17
CA GLU A 31 3.14 -3.35 -5.21
C GLU A 31 3.94 -2.10 -4.84
N LYS A 32 3.63 -0.95 -5.44
CA LYS A 32 4.33 0.32 -5.15
C LYS A 32 4.14 0.79 -3.70
N VAL A 33 2.95 0.59 -3.13
CA VAL A 33 2.69 0.88 -1.72
C VAL A 33 3.53 -0.04 -0.82
N LEU A 34 3.59 -1.34 -1.14
CA LEU A 34 4.44 -2.29 -0.42
C LEU A 34 5.92 -1.91 -0.48
N GLU A 35 6.44 -1.56 -1.66
CA GLU A 35 7.81 -1.08 -1.82
C GLU A 35 8.08 0.18 -0.98
N THR A 36 7.13 1.12 -0.96
CA THR A 36 7.26 2.37 -0.21
C THR A 36 7.26 2.12 1.30
N VAL A 37 6.38 1.23 1.78
CA VAL A 37 6.30 0.83 3.20
C VAL A 37 7.56 0.10 3.63
N ASN A 38 8.06 -0.84 2.81
CA ASN A 38 9.26 -1.63 3.12
C ASN A 38 10.55 -0.81 3.00
N ALA A 39 10.55 0.28 2.23
CA ALA A 39 11.68 1.21 2.16
C ALA A 39 11.91 2.03 3.45
N ASP A 40 11.12 1.80 4.51
CA ASP A 40 11.11 2.54 5.79
C ASP A 40 11.03 4.08 5.57
N LYS A 41 10.47 4.52 4.43
CA LYS A 41 10.29 5.93 4.11
C LYS A 41 9.06 6.48 4.83
N PRO A 42 9.09 7.74 5.31
CA PRO A 42 7.91 8.37 5.89
C PRO A 42 6.78 8.47 4.86
N ILE A 43 5.62 7.89 5.16
CA ILE A 43 4.43 8.00 4.33
C ILE A 43 3.83 9.39 4.54
N THR A 44 4.20 10.33 3.66
CA THR A 44 3.70 11.71 3.68
C THR A 44 2.65 11.93 2.58
N PRO A 45 1.81 12.97 2.68
CA PRO A 45 0.88 13.31 1.61
C PRO A 45 1.57 13.54 0.25
N ALA A 46 2.80 14.04 0.25
CA ALA A 46 3.60 14.21 -0.96
C ALA A 46 3.95 12.87 -1.61
N VAL A 47 4.37 11.88 -0.81
CA VAL A 47 4.67 10.52 -1.28
C VAL A 47 3.41 9.85 -1.84
N ILE A 48 2.27 9.99 -1.17
CA ILE A 48 0.99 9.44 -1.64
C ILE A 48 0.59 10.07 -2.99
N LYS A 49 0.71 11.39 -3.13
CA LYS A 49 0.41 12.07 -4.40
C LYS A 49 1.33 11.61 -5.53
N ASP A 50 2.63 11.43 -5.26
CA ASP A 50 3.58 10.94 -6.26
C ASP A 50 3.23 9.51 -6.69
N LEU A 51 2.88 8.63 -5.74
CA LEU A 51 2.44 7.25 -6.01
C LEU A 51 1.18 7.20 -6.91
N LEU A 52 0.19 8.04 -6.61
CA LEU A 52 -1.06 8.11 -7.38
C LEU A 52 -0.88 8.78 -8.75
N SER A 53 0.09 9.68 -8.89
CA SER A 53 0.38 10.35 -10.17
C SER A 53 1.15 9.47 -11.17
N ARG A 54 1.79 8.40 -10.67
CA ARG A 54 2.66 7.49 -11.44
C ARG A 54 2.07 6.08 -11.61
N GLY A 55 0.84 5.84 -11.15
CA GLY A 55 0.14 4.55 -11.20
C GLY A 55 -1.13 4.64 -12.02
#